data_AF-A0A498DD16-F1
#
_entry.id   AF-A0A498DD16-F1
#
_cell.length_a   1.000
_cell.length_b   1.000
_cell.length_c   1.000
_cell.angle_alpha   90.00
_cell.angle_beta   90.00
_cell.angle_gamma   90.00
#
_symmetry.space_group_name_H-M   'P 1'
#
loop_
_entity.id
_entity.type
_entity.pdbx_description
1 polymer ?
#
loop_
_entity_poly.entity_id
_entity_poly.type
_entity_poly.pdbx_seq_one_letter_code
_entity_poly.pdbx_strand_id
1 'polypeptide(L)'
;MLLGGDTLKHKVVGLLFAIIISFSVLPNTALAVELDDPEFEAYLDEIGWEKEAYTEHLESKDWSLEEHFWSVDELGIPLTEESIQPVLDEFSLTREELNALLIEFGDIMEGQDVLDSEYLVFEEDLVYSIDYYINGMVEIDEENLKELLETYQFESEEELESFLKENEDTIDNYDYIGDLDLAIDMYLNPWEGTVIDDTSLQGILESYEFGSKEELDAFLEEHDDSIENYEYIEDLDVMIDMYLNPWEGTAIDDANLQETLDSYGFASKDDLETFLTEYDDSVENYEYIEDLDVAVDMYQNNDILLSEDLSVVGMNDYNIVYILLLLEVVYSLWVN
;
A
#
# COMPACT_ATOMS: atom_id res chain seq x y z
N MET A 1 35.85 -56.28 -30.69
CA MET A 1 36.34 -54.89 -30.59
C MET A 1 35.11 -54.02 -30.31
N LEU A 2 34.66 -54.04 -29.05
CA LEU A 2 33.50 -53.29 -28.55
C LEU A 2 34.02 -52.36 -27.46
N LEU A 3 34.56 -51.22 -27.86
CA LEU A 3 34.93 -50.12 -26.98
C LEU A 3 34.51 -48.85 -27.71
N GLY A 4 33.54 -48.12 -27.18
CA GLY A 4 33.14 -46.83 -27.75
C GLY A 4 31.75 -46.31 -27.35
N GLY A 5 30.92 -47.11 -26.68
CA GLY A 5 29.57 -46.68 -26.27
C GLY A 5 29.55 -45.88 -24.96
N ASP A 6 30.28 -46.33 -23.93
CA ASP A 6 30.15 -45.75 -22.58
C ASP A 6 30.83 -44.40 -22.43
N THR A 7 31.97 -44.19 -23.09
CA THR A 7 32.69 -42.90 -23.04
C THR A 7 31.96 -41.78 -23.78
N LEU A 8 31.13 -42.10 -24.78
CA LEU A 8 30.31 -41.11 -25.49
C LEU A 8 29.11 -40.69 -24.64
N LYS A 9 28.46 -41.65 -23.96
CA LYS A 9 27.33 -41.38 -23.06
C LYS A 9 27.74 -40.49 -21.88
N HIS A 10 28.89 -40.74 -21.27
CA HIS A 10 29.34 -39.94 -20.12
C HIS A 10 29.70 -38.50 -20.52
N LYS A 11 30.19 -38.29 -21.74
CA LYS A 11 30.49 -36.95 -22.26
C LYS A 11 29.23 -36.16 -22.62
N VAL A 12 28.21 -36.84 -23.18
CA VAL A 12 26.93 -36.19 -23.50
C VAL A 12 26.15 -35.86 -22.22
N VAL A 13 26.16 -36.75 -21.23
CA VAL A 13 25.55 -36.48 -19.91
C VAL A 13 26.27 -35.34 -19.18
N GLY A 14 27.61 -35.30 -19.23
CA GLY A 14 28.38 -34.20 -18.66
C GLY A 14 28.14 -32.85 -19.36
N LEU A 15 27.96 -32.84 -20.68
CA LEU A 15 27.63 -31.64 -21.44
C LEU A 15 26.21 -31.12 -21.12
N LEU A 16 25.24 -32.02 -20.99
CA LEU A 16 23.86 -31.65 -20.61
C LEU A 16 23.81 -31.11 -19.17
N PHE A 17 24.56 -31.70 -18.23
CA PHE A 17 24.70 -31.15 -16.88
C PHE A 17 25.37 -29.78 -16.88
N ALA A 18 26.41 -29.57 -17.69
CA ALA A 18 27.06 -28.27 -17.80
C ALA A 18 26.11 -27.21 -18.38
N ILE A 19 25.27 -27.54 -19.37
CA ILE A 19 24.28 -26.61 -19.93
C ILE A 19 23.18 -26.29 -18.92
N ILE A 20 22.68 -27.27 -18.17
CA ILE A 20 21.67 -27.05 -17.11
C ILE A 20 22.25 -26.18 -15.98
N ILE A 21 23.49 -26.42 -15.57
CA ILE A 21 24.20 -25.57 -14.61
C ILE A 21 24.42 -24.15 -15.17
N SER A 22 24.60 -24.00 -16.48
CA SER A 22 24.81 -22.68 -17.11
C SER A 22 23.52 -21.85 -17.18
N PHE A 23 22.35 -22.48 -17.16
CA PHE A 23 21.04 -21.81 -17.11
C PHE A 23 20.55 -21.56 -15.67
N SER A 24 21.24 -22.08 -14.65
CA SER A 24 20.95 -21.85 -13.22
C SER A 24 21.89 -20.80 -12.58
N VAL A 25 22.61 -20.04 -13.41
CA VAL A 25 23.41 -18.87 -12.99
C VAL A 25 22.91 -17.57 -13.61
N LEU A 26 21.67 -17.56 -14.13
CA LEU A 26 20.99 -16.31 -14.44
C LEU A 26 20.32 -15.86 -13.13
N PRO A 27 20.76 -14.75 -12.52
CA PRO A 27 20.01 -14.17 -11.41
C PRO A 27 18.68 -13.67 -11.98
N ASN A 28 17.59 -14.30 -11.56
CA ASN A 28 16.30 -13.62 -11.49
C ASN A 28 16.18 -13.20 -10.03
N THR A 29 16.88 -12.14 -9.68
CA THR A 29 16.75 -11.48 -8.39
C THR A 29 15.55 -10.56 -8.51
N ALA A 30 14.38 -11.02 -8.05
CA ALA A 30 13.37 -10.11 -7.53
C ALA A 30 13.90 -9.67 -6.15
N LEU A 31 14.68 -8.60 -6.18
CA LEU A 31 15.18 -7.87 -5.03
C LEU A 31 14.74 -6.42 -5.28
N ALA A 32 14.53 -5.65 -4.21
CA ALA A 32 14.24 -4.23 -4.28
C ALA A 32 15.08 -3.53 -5.36
N VAL A 33 14.52 -2.52 -6.03
CA VAL A 33 15.12 -1.97 -7.25
C VAL A 33 16.54 -1.47 -6.98
N GLU A 34 17.54 -2.24 -7.40
CA GLU A 34 18.93 -1.88 -7.16
C GLU A 34 19.35 -0.77 -8.12
N LEU A 35 20.24 0.11 -7.66
CA LEU A 35 20.80 1.17 -8.50
C LEU A 35 21.44 0.66 -9.79
N ASP A 36 21.99 -0.55 -9.82
CA ASP A 36 22.66 -1.13 -10.99
C ASP A 36 21.77 -2.14 -11.75
N ASP A 37 20.46 -2.18 -11.48
CA ASP A 37 19.51 -3.07 -12.15
C ASP A 37 19.35 -2.70 -13.65
N PRO A 38 19.58 -3.65 -14.59
CA PRO A 38 19.30 -3.45 -16.00
C PRO A 38 17.86 -3.08 -16.34
N GLU A 39 16.87 -3.53 -15.57
CA GLU A 39 15.45 -3.21 -15.76
C GLU A 39 15.18 -1.75 -15.39
N PHE A 40 15.75 -1.27 -14.28
CA PHE A 40 15.69 0.14 -13.89
C PHE A 40 16.35 1.06 -14.93
N GLU A 41 17.52 0.69 -15.45
CA GLU A 41 18.18 1.46 -16.52
C GLU A 41 17.35 1.51 -17.80
N ALA A 42 16.67 0.40 -18.15
CA ALA A 42 15.79 0.36 -19.31
C ALA A 42 14.55 1.25 -19.12
N TYR A 43 13.99 1.26 -17.91
CA TYR A 43 12.88 2.12 -17.53
C TYR A 43 13.26 3.61 -17.60
N LEU A 44 14.41 4.00 -17.05
CA LEU A 44 14.92 5.37 -17.12
C LEU A 44 15.12 5.85 -18.57
N ASP A 45 15.64 4.97 -19.44
CA ASP A 45 15.76 5.23 -20.87
C ASP A 45 14.39 5.45 -21.55
N GLU A 46 13.34 4.76 -21.09
CA GLU A 46 11.97 4.88 -21.60
C GLU A 46 11.33 6.22 -21.23
N ILE A 47 11.42 6.60 -19.96
CA ILE A 47 10.87 7.87 -19.46
C ILE A 47 11.78 9.08 -19.75
N GLY A 48 13.00 8.83 -20.24
CA GLY A 48 13.96 9.86 -20.62
C GLY A 48 14.63 10.57 -19.43
N TRP A 49 14.77 9.88 -18.30
CA TRP A 49 15.41 10.40 -17.09
C TRP A 49 16.84 9.90 -16.95
N GLU A 50 17.72 10.77 -16.46
CA GLU A 50 19.08 10.36 -16.07
C GLU A 50 19.04 9.78 -14.66
N LYS A 51 19.70 8.63 -14.45
CA LYS A 51 19.72 7.92 -13.14
C LYS A 51 20.00 8.84 -11.96
N GLU A 52 21.06 9.64 -12.04
CA GLU A 52 21.47 10.53 -10.94
C GLU A 52 20.39 11.57 -10.60
N ALA A 53 19.67 12.08 -11.61
CA ALA A 53 18.58 13.03 -11.39
C ALA A 53 17.34 12.35 -10.81
N TYR A 54 17.04 11.12 -11.24
CA TYR A 54 15.91 10.34 -10.74
C TYR A 54 16.11 10.00 -9.26
N THR A 55 17.31 9.54 -8.88
CA THR A 55 17.63 9.24 -7.49
C THR A 55 17.66 10.50 -6.63
N GLU A 56 18.17 11.63 -7.15
CA GLU A 56 18.14 12.92 -6.44
C GLU A 56 16.69 13.41 -6.21
N HIS A 57 15.77 13.12 -7.13
CA HIS A 57 14.35 13.41 -6.94
C HIS A 57 13.75 12.58 -5.80
N LEU A 58 13.95 11.26 -5.82
CA LEU A 58 13.46 10.39 -4.73
C LEU A 58 14.04 10.80 -3.38
N GLU A 59 15.35 11.02 -3.30
CA GLU A 59 16.01 11.48 -2.07
C GLU A 59 15.48 12.83 -1.57
N SER A 60 15.03 13.71 -2.48
CA SER A 60 14.43 15.00 -2.10
C SER A 60 13.08 14.84 -1.39
N LYS A 61 12.46 13.67 -1.51
CA LYS A 61 11.24 13.25 -0.83
C LYS A 61 11.50 12.35 0.37
N ASP A 62 12.76 12.19 0.77
CA ASP A 62 13.21 11.21 1.75
C ASP A 62 12.91 9.74 1.33
N TRP A 63 12.75 9.50 0.03
CA TRP A 63 12.53 8.16 -0.55
C TRP A 63 13.83 7.60 -1.12
N SER A 64 13.94 6.28 -1.14
CA SER A 64 15.08 5.57 -1.73
C SER A 64 14.59 4.38 -2.55
N LEU A 65 15.32 4.06 -3.63
CA LEU A 65 14.95 2.94 -4.53
C LEU A 65 14.88 1.60 -3.79
N GLU A 66 15.82 1.37 -2.87
CA GLU A 66 15.97 0.09 -2.16
C GLU A 66 14.95 -0.09 -1.03
N GLU A 67 14.51 1.00 -0.39
CA GLU A 67 13.62 0.92 0.77
C GLU A 67 12.14 1.10 0.41
N HIS A 68 11.84 1.78 -0.72
CA HIS A 68 10.46 2.17 -1.04
C HIS A 68 9.87 1.42 -2.24
N PHE A 69 10.68 0.66 -2.98
CA PHE A 69 10.22 0.01 -4.22
C PHE A 69 10.69 -1.43 -4.32
N TRP A 70 9.73 -2.33 -4.53
CA TRP A 70 9.98 -3.77 -4.70
C TRP A 70 10.26 -4.14 -6.13
N SER A 71 9.75 -3.34 -7.08
CA SER A 71 9.91 -3.59 -8.51
C SER A 71 9.95 -2.31 -9.32
N VAL A 72 10.50 -2.41 -10.53
CA VAL A 72 10.56 -1.28 -11.48
C VAL A 72 9.16 -0.85 -11.94
N ASP A 73 8.17 -1.74 -11.86
CA ASP A 73 6.78 -1.44 -12.26
C ASP A 73 6.07 -0.48 -11.28
N GLU A 74 6.60 -0.30 -10.06
CA GLU A 74 6.12 0.67 -9.07
C GLU A 74 6.71 2.08 -9.28
N LEU A 75 7.66 2.23 -10.21
CA LEU A 75 8.28 3.51 -10.50
C LEU A 75 7.43 4.33 -11.48
N GLY A 76 7.24 5.61 -11.17
CA GLY A 76 6.54 6.56 -12.02
C GLY A 76 7.42 7.68 -12.59
N ILE A 77 6.84 8.51 -13.46
CA ILE A 77 7.50 9.70 -13.98
C ILE A 77 7.63 10.71 -12.83
N PRO A 78 8.84 11.15 -12.45
CA PRO A 78 9.00 12.06 -11.33
C PRO A 78 8.19 13.34 -11.50
N LEU A 79 7.50 13.75 -10.44
CA LEU A 79 6.68 14.96 -10.45
C LEU A 79 7.55 16.22 -10.36
N THR A 80 7.55 17.01 -11.43
CA THR A 80 8.38 18.20 -11.59
C THR A 80 7.59 19.32 -12.25
N GLU A 81 8.20 20.51 -12.37
CA GLU A 81 7.62 21.62 -13.13
C GLU A 81 7.31 21.28 -14.60
N GLU A 82 8.00 20.29 -15.18
CA GLU A 82 7.76 19.86 -16.57
C GLU A 82 6.63 18.84 -16.66
N SER A 83 6.69 17.77 -15.85
CA SER A 83 5.68 16.69 -15.83
C SER A 83 4.32 17.12 -15.29
N ILE A 84 4.22 18.22 -14.55
CA ILE A 84 2.92 18.73 -14.11
C ILE A 84 2.14 19.48 -15.21
N GLN A 85 2.80 19.97 -16.27
CA GLN A 85 2.10 20.74 -17.30
C GLN A 85 1.05 19.92 -18.07
N PRO A 86 1.34 18.66 -18.49
CA PRO A 86 0.33 17.77 -19.05
C PRO A 86 -0.90 17.64 -18.16
N VAL A 87 -0.73 17.43 -16.85
CA VAL A 87 -1.82 17.30 -15.87
C VAL A 87 -2.70 18.56 -15.84
N LEU A 88 -2.07 19.74 -15.73
CA LEU A 88 -2.79 21.01 -15.75
C LEU A 88 -3.58 21.23 -17.05
N ASP A 89 -2.99 20.86 -18.19
CA ASP A 89 -3.64 20.97 -19.50
C ASP A 89 -4.80 19.97 -19.66
N GLU A 90 -4.63 18.74 -19.18
CA GLU A 90 -5.63 17.66 -19.25
C GLU A 90 -6.89 18.01 -18.46
N PHE A 91 -6.72 18.38 -17.19
CA PHE A 91 -7.84 18.76 -16.32
C PHE A 91 -8.25 20.23 -16.46
N SER A 92 -7.60 20.98 -17.35
CA SER A 92 -7.86 22.41 -17.58
C SER A 92 -7.77 23.26 -16.30
N LEU A 93 -6.81 22.94 -15.43
CA LEU A 93 -6.56 23.60 -14.15
C LEU A 93 -5.42 24.61 -14.28
N THR A 94 -5.51 25.70 -13.52
CA THR A 94 -4.33 26.50 -13.17
C THR A 94 -3.58 25.84 -12.00
N ARG A 95 -2.30 26.19 -11.82
CA ARG A 95 -1.51 25.70 -10.67
C ARG A 95 -2.17 26.07 -9.33
N GLU A 96 -2.75 27.26 -9.23
CA GLU A 96 -3.48 27.68 -8.05
C GLU A 96 -4.77 26.87 -7.82
N GLU A 97 -5.49 26.48 -8.87
CA GLU A 97 -6.68 25.63 -8.75
C GLU A 97 -6.31 24.19 -8.38
N LEU A 98 -5.23 23.66 -8.97
CA LEU A 98 -4.69 22.34 -8.60
C LEU A 98 -4.32 22.30 -7.12
N ASN A 99 -3.52 23.25 -6.63
CA ASN A 99 -3.13 23.27 -5.23
C ASN A 99 -4.35 23.46 -4.31
N ALA A 100 -5.34 24.25 -4.71
CA ALA A 100 -6.57 24.42 -3.92
C ALA A 100 -7.38 23.12 -3.80
N LEU A 101 -7.44 22.34 -4.88
CA LEU A 101 -8.09 21.04 -4.90
C LEU A 101 -7.37 20.06 -3.96
N LEU A 102 -6.05 19.94 -4.09
CA LEU A 102 -5.23 19.08 -3.22
C LEU A 102 -5.31 19.49 -1.74
N ILE A 103 -5.46 20.79 -1.43
CA ILE A 103 -5.70 21.26 -0.05
C ILE A 103 -7.08 20.83 0.46
N GLU A 104 -8.09 20.85 -0.40
CA GLU A 104 -9.46 20.45 -0.04
C GLU A 104 -9.53 18.96 0.32
N PHE A 105 -8.74 18.13 -0.35
CA PHE A 105 -8.66 16.69 -0.14
C PHE A 105 -7.54 16.24 0.83
N GLY A 106 -6.73 17.18 1.32
CA GLY A 106 -5.74 16.92 2.37
C GLY A 106 -4.38 16.43 1.87
N ASP A 107 -4.15 16.31 0.56
CA ASP A 107 -2.88 15.83 -0.01
C ASP A 107 -1.72 16.81 0.23
N ILE A 108 -2.03 18.10 0.41
CA ILE A 108 -1.08 19.15 0.78
C ILE A 108 -1.70 20.16 1.76
N MET A 109 -0.87 20.84 2.54
CA MET A 109 -1.29 21.88 3.49
C MET A 109 -1.45 23.26 2.84
N GLU A 110 -2.23 24.14 3.50
CA GLU A 110 -2.37 25.54 3.06
C GLU A 110 -1.01 26.25 2.94
N GLY A 111 -0.71 26.72 1.73
CA GLY A 111 0.53 27.44 1.42
C GLY A 111 1.68 26.55 0.94
N GLN A 112 1.49 25.23 0.87
CA GLN A 112 2.35 24.33 0.12
C GLN A 112 2.02 24.38 -1.38
N ASP A 113 3.01 24.01 -2.17
CA ASP A 113 2.82 23.70 -3.57
C ASP A 113 2.72 22.18 -3.77
N VAL A 114 2.02 21.71 -4.80
CA VAL A 114 1.93 20.28 -5.15
C VAL A 114 3.30 19.61 -5.26
N LEU A 115 4.35 20.31 -5.72
CA LEU A 115 5.70 19.76 -5.77
C LEU A 115 6.35 19.62 -4.39
N ASP A 116 5.77 20.20 -3.34
CA ASP A 116 6.20 20.03 -1.96
C ASP A 116 5.49 18.84 -1.27
N SER A 117 4.54 18.15 -1.95
CA SER A 117 3.85 16.99 -1.39
C SER A 117 4.82 15.87 -1.03
N GLU A 118 4.62 15.25 0.14
CA GLU A 118 5.40 14.10 0.60
C GLU A 118 4.92 12.79 -0.05
N TYR A 119 3.65 12.76 -0.49
CA TYR A 119 2.99 11.56 -1.01
C TYR A 119 2.87 11.54 -2.53
N LEU A 120 2.74 12.72 -3.16
CA LEU A 120 2.66 12.82 -4.63
C LEU A 120 4.08 12.94 -5.20
N VAL A 121 4.69 11.79 -5.42
CA VAL A 121 6.08 11.67 -5.93
C VAL A 121 6.10 11.58 -7.46
N PHE A 122 5.09 10.95 -8.06
CA PHE A 122 5.01 10.71 -9.50
C PHE A 122 3.83 11.44 -10.18
N GLU A 123 3.97 11.65 -11.49
CA GLU A 123 2.94 12.28 -12.35
C GLU A 123 1.66 11.44 -12.38
N GLU A 124 1.82 10.13 -12.46
CA GLU A 124 0.72 9.17 -12.54
C GLU A 124 -0.17 9.21 -11.30
N ASP A 125 0.43 9.27 -10.11
CA ASP A 125 -0.29 9.39 -8.84
C ASP A 125 -1.11 10.68 -8.82
N LEU A 126 -0.50 11.80 -9.24
CA LEU A 126 -1.20 13.08 -9.32
C LEU A 126 -2.37 13.01 -10.31
N VAL A 127 -2.17 12.46 -11.50
CA VAL A 127 -3.25 12.32 -12.49
C VAL A 127 -4.40 11.50 -11.93
N TYR A 128 -4.09 10.38 -11.28
CA TYR A 128 -5.07 9.50 -10.66
C TYR A 128 -5.88 10.24 -9.58
N SER A 129 -5.20 10.90 -8.63
CA SER A 129 -5.86 11.67 -7.57
C SER A 129 -6.79 12.74 -8.13
N ILE A 130 -6.30 13.54 -9.09
CA ILE A 130 -7.10 14.63 -9.67
C ILE A 130 -8.31 14.11 -10.46
N ASP A 131 -8.14 13.02 -11.21
CA ASP A 131 -9.26 12.40 -11.92
C ASP A 131 -10.32 11.92 -10.92
N TYR A 132 -9.89 11.25 -9.85
CA TYR A 132 -10.80 10.79 -8.80
C TYR A 132 -11.55 11.95 -8.12
N TYR A 133 -10.89 13.05 -7.78
CA TYR A 133 -11.56 14.19 -7.14
C TYR A 133 -12.56 14.91 -8.05
N ILE A 134 -12.28 14.97 -9.36
CA ILE A 134 -13.12 15.70 -10.31
C ILE A 134 -14.24 14.82 -10.85
N ASN A 135 -13.91 13.57 -11.20
CA ASN A 135 -14.78 12.66 -11.94
C ASN A 135 -15.22 11.45 -11.11
N GLY A 136 -14.40 10.99 -10.16
CA GLY A 136 -14.69 9.84 -9.30
C GLY A 136 -15.79 10.10 -8.26
N MET A 137 -15.81 11.29 -7.65
CA MET A 137 -16.80 11.68 -6.63
C MET A 137 -18.17 12.11 -7.20
N VAL A 138 -18.55 11.56 -8.36
CA VAL A 138 -19.85 11.81 -8.99
C VAL A 138 -20.80 10.67 -8.65
N GLU A 139 -21.99 11.00 -8.14
CA GLU A 139 -23.03 9.99 -7.84
C GLU A 139 -23.29 9.10 -9.06
N ILE A 140 -23.46 7.79 -8.84
CA ILE A 140 -23.72 6.85 -9.92
C ILE A 140 -25.02 7.20 -10.65
N ASP A 141 -24.97 7.32 -11.98
CA ASP A 141 -26.10 7.52 -12.85
C ASP A 141 -26.03 6.67 -14.13
N GLU A 142 -27.06 6.76 -14.98
CA GLU A 142 -27.13 5.93 -16.21
C GLU A 142 -26.04 6.28 -17.24
N GLU A 143 -25.52 7.51 -17.24
CA GLU A 143 -24.50 7.96 -18.19
C GLU A 143 -23.11 7.52 -17.76
N ASN A 144 -22.71 7.80 -16.52
CA ASN A 144 -21.39 7.43 -16.01
C ASN A 144 -21.23 5.90 -15.85
N LEU A 145 -22.28 5.19 -15.41
CA LEU A 145 -22.25 3.73 -15.35
C LEU A 145 -22.07 3.11 -16.73
N LYS A 146 -22.68 3.71 -17.76
CA LYS A 146 -22.53 3.21 -19.12
C LYS A 146 -21.10 3.41 -19.64
N GLU A 147 -20.45 4.51 -19.30
CA GLU A 147 -19.04 4.75 -19.65
C GLU A 147 -18.12 3.74 -18.95
N LEU A 148 -18.34 3.50 -17.65
CA LEU A 148 -17.63 2.48 -16.88
C LEU A 148 -17.73 1.08 -17.49
N LEU A 149 -18.96 0.66 -17.84
CA LEU A 149 -19.18 -0.62 -18.51
C LEU A 149 -18.42 -0.73 -19.85
N GLU A 150 -18.33 0.38 -20.60
CA GLU A 150 -17.56 0.42 -21.85
C GLU A 150 -16.04 0.31 -21.59
N THR A 151 -15.52 0.97 -20.55
CA THR A 151 -14.11 0.93 -20.13
C THR A 151 -13.66 -0.50 -19.81
N TYR A 152 -14.40 -1.20 -18.95
CA TYR A 152 -14.09 -2.58 -18.55
C TYR A 152 -14.68 -3.66 -19.46
N GLN A 153 -15.35 -3.25 -20.53
CA GLN A 153 -15.91 -4.14 -21.55
C GLN A 153 -17.00 -5.09 -21.02
N PHE A 154 -17.75 -4.68 -20.00
CA PHE A 154 -18.97 -5.37 -19.58
C PHE A 154 -20.10 -5.12 -20.60
N GLU A 155 -20.81 -6.17 -21.02
CA GLU A 155 -21.91 -6.08 -21.99
C GLU A 155 -23.17 -5.43 -21.38
N SER A 156 -23.32 -5.45 -20.05
CA SER A 156 -24.45 -4.86 -19.33
C SER A 156 -24.21 -4.70 -17.82
N GLU A 157 -25.03 -3.88 -17.17
CA GLU A 157 -25.11 -3.76 -15.70
C GLU A 157 -25.37 -5.12 -15.01
N GLU A 158 -26.14 -6.02 -15.62
CA GLU A 158 -26.38 -7.38 -15.07
C GLU A 158 -25.09 -8.24 -15.08
N GLU A 159 -24.20 -8.00 -16.03
CA GLU A 159 -22.90 -8.67 -16.07
C GLU A 159 -21.95 -8.11 -15.02
N LEU A 160 -21.86 -6.79 -14.89
CA LEU A 160 -21.11 -6.14 -13.81
C LEU A 160 -21.59 -6.61 -12.43
N GLU A 161 -22.90 -6.58 -12.19
CA GLU A 161 -23.50 -7.02 -10.93
C GLU A 161 -23.27 -8.52 -10.67
N SER A 162 -23.07 -9.33 -11.71
CA SER A 162 -22.69 -10.73 -11.55
C SER A 162 -21.20 -10.87 -11.18
N PHE A 163 -20.34 -10.06 -11.79
CA PHE A 163 -18.92 -9.97 -11.47
C PHE A 163 -18.68 -9.52 -10.02
N LEU A 164 -19.33 -8.45 -9.56
CA LEU A 164 -19.22 -7.97 -8.17
C LEU A 164 -19.66 -9.06 -7.18
N LYS A 165 -20.75 -9.77 -7.47
CA LYS A 165 -21.22 -10.87 -6.62
C LYS A 165 -20.25 -12.05 -6.52
N GLU A 166 -19.44 -12.29 -7.54
CA GLU A 166 -18.38 -13.30 -7.48
C GLU A 166 -17.29 -12.92 -6.48
N ASN A 167 -17.14 -11.62 -6.19
CA ASN A 167 -16.25 -11.03 -5.18
C ASN A 167 -16.99 -10.64 -3.89
N GLU A 168 -18.16 -11.24 -3.63
CA GLU A 168 -19.00 -10.98 -2.43
C GLU A 168 -19.53 -9.53 -2.30
N ASP A 169 -19.62 -8.83 -3.42
CA ASP A 169 -19.94 -7.41 -3.49
C ASP A 169 -21.19 -7.11 -4.36
N THR A 170 -21.64 -5.85 -4.42
CA THR A 170 -22.79 -5.40 -5.23
C THR A 170 -22.70 -3.92 -5.58
N ILE A 171 -23.28 -3.52 -6.72
CA ILE A 171 -23.32 -2.11 -7.14
C ILE A 171 -24.00 -1.20 -6.10
N ASP A 172 -24.95 -1.74 -5.33
CA ASP A 172 -25.68 -1.02 -4.28
C ASP A 172 -24.79 -0.61 -3.09
N ASN A 173 -23.53 -1.10 -3.01
CA ASN A 173 -22.56 -0.71 -1.99
C ASN A 173 -21.85 0.61 -2.30
N TYR A 174 -22.05 1.18 -3.49
CA TYR A 174 -21.32 2.36 -3.96
C TYR A 174 -22.28 3.52 -4.23
N ASP A 175 -21.97 4.69 -3.67
CA ASP A 175 -22.69 5.92 -3.96
C ASP A 175 -22.05 6.69 -5.13
N TYR A 176 -20.73 6.58 -5.30
CA TYR A 176 -19.94 7.30 -6.31
C TYR A 176 -19.34 6.36 -7.36
N ILE A 177 -19.25 6.86 -8.60
CA ILE A 177 -18.76 6.06 -9.73
C ILE A 177 -17.28 5.70 -9.60
N GLY A 178 -16.47 6.58 -9.00
CA GLY A 178 -15.05 6.34 -8.76
C GLY A 178 -14.79 5.20 -7.79
N ASP A 179 -15.62 5.06 -6.75
CA ASP A 179 -15.47 3.96 -5.78
C ASP A 179 -15.76 2.61 -6.44
N LEU A 180 -16.80 2.57 -7.29
CA LEU A 180 -17.13 1.40 -8.08
C LEU A 180 -16.05 1.09 -9.13
N ASP A 181 -15.50 2.12 -9.78
CA ASP A 181 -14.39 2.00 -10.73
C ASP A 181 -13.16 1.36 -10.09
N LEU A 182 -12.75 1.90 -8.93
CA LEU A 182 -11.64 1.38 -8.14
C LEU A 182 -11.86 -0.08 -7.73
N ALA A 183 -13.05 -0.41 -7.21
CA ALA A 183 -13.35 -1.78 -6.81
C ALA A 183 -13.26 -2.76 -7.99
N ILE A 184 -13.78 -2.37 -9.17
CA ILE A 184 -13.69 -3.21 -10.38
C ILE A 184 -12.23 -3.41 -10.78
N ASP A 185 -11.42 -2.36 -10.79
CA ASP A 185 -10.01 -2.45 -11.13
C ASP A 185 -9.28 -3.40 -10.18
N MET A 186 -9.48 -3.24 -8.87
CA MET A 186 -8.92 -4.13 -7.85
C MET A 186 -9.33 -5.59 -8.05
N TYR A 187 -10.56 -5.86 -8.47
CA TYR A 187 -11.02 -7.23 -8.70
C TYR A 187 -10.54 -7.83 -10.04
N LEU A 188 -10.35 -7.01 -11.07
CA LEU A 188 -9.85 -7.45 -12.37
C LEU A 188 -8.33 -7.61 -12.40
N ASN A 189 -7.65 -6.73 -11.68
CA ASN A 189 -6.22 -6.66 -11.53
C ASN A 189 -5.88 -6.84 -10.05
N PRO A 190 -6.24 -8.00 -9.43
CA PRO A 190 -5.85 -8.26 -8.06
C PRO A 190 -4.33 -8.17 -8.02
N TRP A 191 -3.82 -7.36 -7.10
CA TRP A 191 -2.39 -7.25 -6.89
C TRP A 191 -1.85 -8.65 -6.57
N GLU A 192 -1.14 -9.25 -7.53
CA GLU A 192 -0.45 -10.52 -7.36
C GLU A 192 0.92 -10.18 -6.78
N GLY A 193 1.00 -10.10 -5.44
CA GLY A 193 2.25 -9.82 -4.73
C GLY A 193 3.38 -10.79 -5.06
N THR A 194 4.58 -10.50 -4.56
CA THR A 194 5.75 -11.34 -4.83
C THR A 194 5.69 -12.58 -3.95
N VAL A 195 5.48 -13.76 -4.56
CA VAL A 195 5.42 -15.03 -3.81
C VAL A 195 6.68 -15.25 -2.96
N ILE A 196 6.50 -15.76 -1.74
CA ILE A 196 7.62 -16.11 -0.86
C ILE A 196 8.38 -17.33 -1.42
N ASP A 197 9.63 -17.10 -1.83
CA ASP A 197 10.57 -18.14 -2.20
C ASP A 197 11.98 -17.85 -1.63
N ASP A 198 12.95 -18.71 -1.91
CA ASP A 198 14.32 -18.55 -1.38
C ASP A 198 14.98 -17.21 -1.81
N THR A 199 14.51 -16.61 -2.92
CA THR A 199 15.04 -15.35 -3.47
C THR A 199 14.39 -14.15 -2.80
N SER A 200 13.05 -14.07 -2.79
CA SER A 200 12.33 -12.95 -2.17
C SER A 200 12.56 -12.91 -0.65
N LEU A 201 12.65 -14.07 0.00
CA LEU A 201 12.98 -14.17 1.42
C LEU A 201 14.39 -13.67 1.74
N GLN A 202 15.35 -13.80 0.81
CA GLN A 202 16.70 -13.28 1.04
C GLN A 202 16.70 -11.75 1.18
N GLY A 203 15.83 -11.04 0.46
CA GLY A 203 15.64 -9.60 0.61
C GLY A 203 15.25 -9.22 2.03
N ILE A 204 14.19 -9.84 2.57
CA ILE A 204 13.74 -9.65 3.96
C ILE A 204 14.85 -9.95 4.97
N LEU A 205 15.58 -11.05 4.79
CA LEU A 205 16.66 -11.41 5.70
C LEU A 205 17.77 -10.34 5.72
N GLU A 206 18.06 -9.73 4.56
CA GLU A 206 19.06 -8.66 4.46
C GLU A 206 18.54 -7.33 5.04
N SER A 207 17.32 -6.93 4.69
CA SER A 207 16.70 -5.68 5.16
C SER A 207 16.60 -5.60 6.67
N TYR A 208 16.20 -6.69 7.33
CA TYR A 208 16.05 -6.74 8.79
C TYR A 208 17.24 -7.39 9.52
N GLU A 209 18.35 -7.60 8.81
CA GLU A 209 19.59 -8.18 9.36
C GLU A 209 19.45 -9.59 10.00
N PHE A 210 18.46 -10.38 9.59
CA PHE A 210 18.35 -11.79 10.01
C PHE A 210 19.44 -12.65 9.37
N GLY A 211 20.14 -13.44 10.17
CA GLY A 211 21.25 -14.27 9.70
C GLY A 211 20.86 -15.52 8.92
N SER A 212 19.61 -15.98 9.05
CA SER A 212 19.03 -17.06 8.24
C SER A 212 17.50 -17.12 8.36
N LYS A 213 16.87 -17.91 7.48
CA LYS A 213 15.43 -18.25 7.58
C LYS A 213 15.06 -18.79 8.96
N GLU A 214 15.90 -19.64 9.56
CA GLU A 214 15.61 -20.19 10.89
C GLU A 214 15.65 -19.12 12.00
N GLU A 215 16.39 -18.03 11.82
CA GLU A 215 16.39 -16.90 12.74
C GLU A 215 15.10 -16.08 12.61
N LEU A 216 14.65 -15.82 11.38
CA LEU A 216 13.36 -15.19 11.12
C LEU A 216 12.18 -16.04 11.61
N ASP A 217 12.18 -17.36 11.35
CA ASP A 217 11.15 -18.27 11.87
C ASP A 217 11.09 -18.23 13.41
N ALA A 218 12.26 -18.16 14.08
CA ALA A 218 12.31 -18.06 15.53
C ALA A 218 11.80 -16.71 16.05
N PHE A 219 12.07 -15.62 15.32
CA PHE A 219 11.53 -14.30 15.62
C PHE A 219 10.00 -14.31 15.53
N LEU A 220 9.42 -14.77 14.42
CA LEU A 220 7.96 -14.84 14.26
C LEU A 220 7.30 -15.75 15.30
N GLU A 221 7.94 -16.86 15.68
CA GLU A 221 7.41 -17.75 16.74
C GLU A 221 7.32 -17.04 18.11
N GLU A 222 8.18 -16.04 18.39
CA GLU A 222 8.06 -15.21 19.61
C GLU A 222 6.80 -14.34 19.61
N HIS A 223 6.21 -14.09 18.45
CA HIS A 223 4.98 -13.34 18.22
C HIS A 223 3.76 -14.24 17.91
N ASP A 224 3.85 -15.55 18.18
CA ASP A 224 2.83 -16.56 17.87
C ASP A 224 2.50 -16.66 16.35
N ASP A 225 3.48 -16.37 15.50
CA ASP A 225 3.34 -16.29 14.04
C ASP A 225 4.33 -17.21 13.28
N SER A 226 4.23 -17.26 11.94
CA SER A 226 5.09 -18.08 11.08
C SER A 226 5.11 -17.58 9.64
N ILE A 227 6.26 -17.76 8.95
CA ILE A 227 6.39 -17.50 7.50
C ILE A 227 5.30 -18.22 6.69
N GLU A 228 4.87 -19.41 7.12
CA GLU A 228 3.86 -20.21 6.41
C GLU A 228 2.44 -19.61 6.46
N ASN A 229 2.23 -18.55 7.25
CA ASN A 229 0.97 -17.80 7.28
C ASN A 229 0.85 -16.78 6.14
N TYR A 230 1.94 -16.54 5.40
CA TYR A 230 2.02 -15.53 4.36
C TYR A 230 2.19 -16.17 2.98
N GLU A 231 1.49 -15.63 1.98
CA GLU A 231 1.65 -16.04 0.58
C GLU A 231 2.64 -15.13 -0.15
N TYR A 232 2.61 -13.83 0.16
CA TYR A 232 3.41 -12.79 -0.49
C TYR A 232 4.44 -12.20 0.47
N ILE A 233 5.58 -11.76 -0.08
CA ILE A 233 6.71 -11.28 0.71
C ILE A 233 6.42 -9.93 1.35
N GLU A 234 5.60 -9.10 0.72
CA GLU A 234 5.22 -7.78 1.21
C GLU A 234 4.31 -7.90 2.44
N ASP A 235 3.43 -8.91 2.50
CA ASP A 235 2.64 -9.21 3.71
C ASP A 235 3.56 -9.55 4.89
N LEU A 236 4.58 -10.37 4.62
CA LEU A 236 5.56 -10.77 5.62
C LEU A 236 6.44 -9.59 6.04
N ASP A 237 6.84 -8.73 5.11
CA ASP A 237 7.62 -7.53 5.34
C ASP A 237 6.93 -6.59 6.33
N VAL A 238 5.69 -6.23 6.01
CA VAL A 238 4.85 -5.36 6.83
C VAL A 238 4.71 -5.92 8.25
N MET A 239 4.48 -7.23 8.37
CA MET A 239 4.31 -7.86 9.68
C MET A 239 5.61 -7.90 10.49
N ILE A 240 6.76 -8.12 9.83
CA ILE A 240 8.07 -8.04 10.49
C ILE A 240 8.33 -6.61 10.99
N ASP A 241 8.07 -5.60 10.15
CA ASP A 241 8.24 -4.19 10.54
C ASP A 241 7.36 -3.87 11.76
N MET A 242 6.09 -4.27 11.74
CA MET A 242 5.18 -4.10 12.88
C MET A 242 5.70 -4.75 14.17
N TYR A 243 6.40 -5.89 14.07
CA TYR A 243 6.96 -6.59 15.24
C TYR A 243 8.28 -5.98 15.73
N LEU A 244 9.13 -5.48 14.83
CA LEU A 244 10.42 -4.88 15.17
C LEU A 244 10.29 -3.43 15.63
N ASN A 245 9.39 -2.72 14.99
CA ASN A 245 9.01 -1.34 15.28
C ASN A 245 7.56 -1.34 15.75
N PRO A 246 7.24 -2.02 16.88
CA PRO A 246 5.91 -1.93 17.44
C PRO A 246 5.68 -0.46 17.70
N TRP A 247 4.61 0.08 17.13
CA TRP A 247 4.30 1.48 17.27
C TRP A 247 4.22 1.80 18.77
N GLU A 248 5.28 2.43 19.29
CA GLU A 248 5.31 2.95 20.64
C GLU A 248 4.58 4.28 20.56
N GLY A 249 3.25 4.24 20.66
CA GLY A 249 2.44 5.44 20.69
C GLY A 249 2.87 6.39 21.82
N THR A 250 2.31 7.59 21.85
CA THR A 250 2.66 8.56 22.88
C THR A 250 1.97 8.17 24.18
N ALA A 251 2.74 7.71 25.16
CA ALA A 251 2.20 7.35 26.47
C ALA A 251 1.31 8.47 27.04
N ILE A 252 0.14 8.09 27.58
CA ILE A 252 -0.83 9.07 28.08
C ILE A 252 -0.24 9.85 29.27
N ASP A 253 -0.25 11.17 29.16
CA ASP A 253 0.10 12.10 30.22
C ASP A 253 -0.96 13.21 30.37
N ASP A 254 -0.78 14.09 31.37
CA ASP A 254 -1.76 15.14 31.64
C ASP A 254 -1.86 16.17 30.49
N ALA A 255 -0.84 16.30 29.65
CA ALA A 255 -0.81 17.29 28.57
C ALA A 255 -1.53 16.77 27.34
N ASN A 256 -1.15 15.59 26.84
CA ASN A 256 -1.79 15.01 25.65
C ASN A 256 -3.26 14.61 25.92
N LEU A 257 -3.58 14.13 27.13
CA LEU A 257 -4.97 13.88 27.51
C LEU A 257 -5.80 15.17 27.50
N GLN A 258 -5.23 16.31 27.92
CA GLN A 258 -5.95 17.57 27.87
C GLN A 258 -6.21 18.03 26.43
N GLU A 259 -5.32 17.73 25.49
CA GLU A 259 -5.51 18.02 24.06
C GLU A 259 -6.67 17.19 23.50
N THR A 260 -6.72 15.88 23.76
CA THR A 260 -7.87 15.03 23.39
C THR A 260 -9.18 15.53 24.03
N LEU A 261 -9.17 15.89 25.32
CA LEU A 261 -10.36 16.44 25.98
C LEU A 261 -10.86 17.72 25.29
N ASP A 262 -9.94 18.61 24.92
CA ASP A 262 -10.27 19.86 24.23
C ASP A 262 -10.80 19.60 22.81
N SER A 263 -10.22 18.62 22.10
CA SER A 263 -10.63 18.21 20.74
C SER A 263 -12.08 17.71 20.70
N TYR A 264 -12.41 16.75 21.56
CA TYR A 264 -13.73 16.12 21.62
C TYR A 264 -14.74 16.84 22.54
N GLY A 265 -14.36 18.00 23.07
CA GLY A 265 -15.24 18.87 23.86
C GLY A 265 -15.61 18.34 25.26
N PHE A 266 -14.78 17.48 25.85
CA PHE A 266 -14.96 17.03 27.23
C PHE A 266 -14.44 18.07 28.22
N ALA A 267 -15.24 18.38 29.25
CA ALA A 267 -14.84 19.39 30.23
C ALA A 267 -13.82 18.89 31.27
N SER A 268 -13.63 17.57 31.38
CA SER A 268 -12.67 16.94 32.30
C SER A 268 -12.46 15.45 31.98
N LYS A 269 -11.39 14.86 32.53
CA LYS A 269 -11.17 13.40 32.48
C LYS A 269 -12.37 12.62 33.05
N ASP A 270 -13.00 13.10 34.12
CA ASP A 270 -14.17 12.43 34.70
C ASP A 270 -15.36 12.40 33.72
N ASP A 271 -15.50 13.43 32.88
CA ASP A 271 -16.53 13.48 31.84
C ASP A 271 -16.22 12.48 30.72
N LEU A 272 -14.97 12.38 30.28
CA LEU A 272 -14.51 11.38 29.32
C LEU A 272 -14.67 9.94 29.84
N GLU A 273 -14.28 9.67 31.08
CA GLU A 273 -14.46 8.35 31.72
C GLU A 273 -15.93 7.95 31.81
N THR A 274 -16.81 8.92 32.08
CA THR A 274 -18.26 8.69 32.11
C THR A 274 -18.76 8.29 30.73
N PHE A 275 -18.26 8.92 29.67
CA PHE A 275 -18.57 8.59 28.28
C PHE A 275 -18.08 7.20 27.90
N LEU A 276 -16.80 6.88 28.14
CA LEU A 276 -16.22 5.57 27.83
C LEU A 276 -16.92 4.42 28.57
N THR A 277 -17.37 4.66 29.81
CA THR A 277 -18.12 3.66 30.59
C THR A 277 -19.44 3.26 29.93
N GLU A 278 -20.05 4.11 29.08
CA GLU A 278 -21.26 3.75 28.32
C GLU A 278 -21.00 2.61 27.33
N TYR A 279 -19.73 2.38 26.97
CA TYR A 279 -19.23 1.37 26.05
C TYR A 279 -18.47 0.23 26.75
N ASP A 280 -18.53 0.15 28.08
CA ASP A 280 -17.73 -0.79 28.91
C ASP A 280 -16.21 -0.56 28.80
N ASP A 281 -15.81 0.69 28.53
CA ASP A 281 -14.42 1.11 28.37
C ASP A 281 -13.96 2.12 29.44
N SER A 282 -12.66 2.47 29.45
CA SER A 282 -12.04 3.42 30.37
C SER A 282 -10.70 3.93 29.83
N VAL A 283 -10.29 5.13 30.23
CA VAL A 283 -8.95 5.66 29.91
C VAL A 283 -7.84 4.72 30.39
N GLU A 284 -8.07 3.97 31.48
CA GLU A 284 -7.08 3.00 32.00
C GLU A 284 -6.86 1.78 31.09
N ASN A 285 -7.71 1.56 30.08
CA ASN A 285 -7.55 0.47 29.12
C ASN A 285 -6.54 0.79 28.02
N TYR A 286 -6.08 2.05 27.92
CA TYR A 286 -5.17 2.52 26.88
C TYR A 286 -3.80 2.86 27.48
N GLU A 287 -2.74 2.47 26.77
CA GLU A 287 -1.37 2.85 27.13
C GLU A 287 -0.92 4.12 26.38
N TYR A 288 -1.39 4.28 25.15
CA TYR A 288 -1.05 5.37 24.24
C TYR A 288 -2.24 6.29 23.98
N ILE A 289 -1.97 7.59 23.78
CA ILE A 289 -3.01 8.60 23.61
C ILE A 289 -3.76 8.43 22.29
N GLU A 290 -3.08 7.97 21.26
CA GLU A 290 -3.63 7.77 19.94
C GLU A 290 -4.67 6.64 19.93
N ASP A 291 -4.44 5.55 20.67
CA ASP A 291 -5.44 4.47 20.83
C ASP A 291 -6.72 4.99 21.51
N LEU A 292 -6.56 5.85 22.52
CA LEU A 292 -7.67 6.50 23.21
C LEU A 292 -8.40 7.48 22.27
N ASP A 293 -7.66 8.23 21.46
CA ASP A 293 -8.19 9.20 20.51
C ASP A 293 -9.10 8.52 19.49
N VAL A 294 -8.59 7.45 18.86
CA VAL A 294 -9.33 6.61 17.91
C VAL A 294 -10.59 6.04 18.54
N ALA A 295 -10.50 5.48 19.75
CA ALA A 295 -11.67 4.91 20.40
C ALA A 295 -12.74 5.97 20.73
N VAL A 296 -12.32 7.14 21.18
CA VAL A 296 -13.23 8.26 21.46
C VAL A 296 -13.94 8.72 20.19
N ASP A 297 -13.21 8.85 19.08
CA ASP A 297 -13.77 9.23 17.79
C ASP A 297 -14.84 8.21 17.33
N MET A 298 -14.46 6.92 17.31
CA MET A 298 -15.36 5.82 16.96
C MET A 298 -16.66 5.85 17.78
N TYR A 299 -16.57 6.11 19.08
CA TYR A 299 -17.74 6.14 19.96
C TYR A 299 -18.59 7.41 19.78
N GLN A 300 -17.98 8.57 19.54
CA GLN A 300 -18.72 9.83 19.40
C GLN A 300 -19.42 9.95 18.04
N ASN A 301 -18.70 9.62 16.98
CA ASN A 301 -19.22 9.69 15.61
C ASN A 301 -20.05 8.45 15.26
N ASN A 302 -19.99 7.44 16.13
CA ASN A 302 -20.65 6.15 15.91
C ASN A 302 -20.19 5.54 14.57
N ASP A 303 -18.95 5.88 14.22
CA ASP A 303 -18.25 5.52 13.01
C ASP A 303 -17.52 4.22 13.30
N ILE A 304 -17.85 3.20 12.53
CA ILE A 304 -16.97 2.06 12.36
C ILE A 304 -15.91 2.60 11.42
N LEU A 305 -14.68 2.82 11.90
CA LEU A 305 -13.49 3.20 11.11
C LEU A 305 -13.65 2.78 9.64
N LEU A 306 -14.16 3.69 8.83
CA LEU A 306 -14.23 3.55 7.40
C LEU A 306 -13.64 4.84 6.86
N SER A 307 -12.42 4.67 6.35
CA SER A 307 -11.66 5.54 5.45
C SER A 307 -11.11 6.89 5.93
N GLU A 308 -11.83 7.75 6.66
CA GLU A 308 -11.40 9.18 6.67
C GLU A 308 -10.21 9.53 7.59
N ASP A 309 -10.03 8.86 8.74
CA ASP A 309 -9.04 9.30 9.77
C ASP A 309 -7.72 8.51 9.82
N LEU A 310 -7.57 7.47 8.99
CA LEU A 310 -6.34 6.66 8.98
C LEU A 310 -5.18 7.32 8.20
N SER A 311 -5.48 8.36 7.41
CA SER A 311 -4.48 9.25 6.79
C SER A 311 -3.65 10.02 7.83
N VAL A 312 -4.23 10.32 9.01
CA VAL A 312 -3.56 11.05 10.10
C VAL A 312 -2.47 10.20 10.79
N VAL A 313 -2.52 8.87 10.67
CA VAL A 313 -1.56 7.94 11.27
C VAL A 313 -0.45 7.53 10.27
N GLY A 314 -0.37 8.19 9.11
CA GLY A 314 0.63 7.88 8.08
C GLY A 314 0.42 6.52 7.40
N MET A 315 -0.78 5.95 7.52
CA MET A 315 -1.14 4.71 6.84
C MET A 315 -1.70 5.04 5.45
N ASN A 316 -1.06 4.50 4.41
CA ASN A 316 -1.60 4.54 3.05
C ASN A 316 -2.88 3.68 2.95
N ASP A 317 -3.67 3.88 1.90
CA ASP A 317 -4.94 3.16 1.70
C ASP A 317 -4.79 1.63 1.72
N TYR A 318 -3.61 1.11 1.41
CA TYR A 318 -3.26 -0.30 1.50
C TYR A 318 -3.23 -0.83 2.94
N ASN A 319 -2.63 -0.08 3.87
CA ASN A 319 -2.56 -0.45 5.29
C ASN A 319 -3.95 -0.45 5.95
N ILE A 320 -4.85 0.41 5.47
CA ILE A 320 -6.23 0.52 5.94
C ILE A 320 -7.01 -0.76 5.63
N VAL A 321 -6.94 -1.24 4.38
CA VAL A 321 -7.62 -2.45 3.94
C VAL A 321 -7.12 -3.69 4.69
N TYR A 322 -5.82 -3.77 4.94
CA TYR A 322 -5.20 -4.91 5.65
C TYR A 322 -5.60 -4.97 7.12
N ILE A 323 -5.65 -3.83 7.82
CA ILE A 323 -6.10 -3.73 9.21
C ILE A 323 -7.60 -4.04 9.33
N LEU A 324 -8.42 -3.63 8.35
CA LEU A 324 -9.85 -3.97 8.31
C LEU A 324 -10.06 -5.49 8.18
N LEU A 325 -9.27 -6.17 7.34
CA LEU A 325 -9.26 -7.63 7.20
C LEU A 325 -8.82 -8.33 8.50
N LEU A 326 -7.78 -7.83 9.17
CA LEU A 326 -7.31 -8.36 10.45
C LEU A 326 -8.33 -8.15 11.57
N LEU A 327 -9.00 -7.00 11.63
CA LEU A 327 -10.04 -6.72 12.62
C LEU A 327 -11.30 -7.59 12.41
N GLU A 328 -11.70 -7.87 11.17
CA GLU A 328 -12.77 -8.83 10.89
C GLU A 328 -12.40 -10.26 11.32
N VAL A 329 -11.16 -10.68 11.06
CA VAL A 329 -10.66 -12.00 11.48
C VAL A 329 -10.64 -12.09 13.01
N VAL A 330 -10.12 -11.08 13.71
CA VAL A 330 -10.08 -11.04 15.18
C VAL A 330 -11.49 -10.99 15.80
N TYR A 331 -12.40 -10.20 15.23
CA TYR A 331 -13.79 -10.12 15.68
C TYR A 331 -14.54 -11.46 15.49
N SER A 332 -14.32 -12.14 14.36
CA SER A 332 -14.92 -13.45 14.07
C SER A 332 -14.45 -14.57 15.02
N LEU A 333 -13.21 -14.46 15.52
CA LEU A 333 -12.60 -15.36 16.49
C LEU A 333 -13.04 -15.06 17.94
N TRP A 334 -13.46 -13.82 18.22
CA TRP A 334 -13.94 -13.42 19.55
C TRP A 334 -15.43 -13.70 19.78
N VAL A 335 -16.23 -13.70 18.70
CA VAL A 335 -17.69 -13.89 18.74
C VAL A 335 -18.12 -15.37 18.61
N ASN A 336 -17.21 -16.29 18.29
CA ASN A 336 -17.44 -17.75 18.26
C ASN A 336 -16.66 -18.50 19.35
#